data_AF-A0A2D5GTR1-F1
#
_entry.id   AF-A0A2D5GTR1-F1
#
_cell.length_a   1.000
_cell.length_b   1.000
_cell.length_c   1.000
_cell.angle_alpha   90.00
_cell.angle_beta   90.00
_cell.angle_gamma   90.00
#
_symmetry.space_group_name_H-M   'P 1'
#
loop_
_entity.id
_entity.type
_entity.pdbx_description
1 polymer ?
#
loop_
_entity_poly.entity_id
_entity_poly.type
_entity_poly.pdbx_seq_one_letter_code
_entity_poly.pdbx_strand_id
1 'polypeptide(L)' 'MDDISYATSKIVRLIRERLDELQEGMMAGSFTNYEDYRSAVGEVRGLTFIEQYIVELRSKAGDYDED' A
#
# COMPACT_ATOMS: atom_id res chain seq x y z
N MET A 1 -20.14 1.41 10.91
CA MET A 1 -19.49 0.58 9.87
C MET A 1 -18.88 1.43 8.75
N ASP A 2 -19.60 2.45 8.26
CA ASP A 2 -19.26 3.16 7.01
C ASP A 2 -17.95 3.98 7.04
N ASP A 3 -17.64 4.66 8.16
CA ASP A 3 -16.44 5.51 8.26
C ASP A 3 -15.12 4.71 8.20
N ILE A 4 -15.09 3.50 8.75
CA ILE A 4 -13.90 2.63 8.74
C ILE A 4 -13.69 2.05 7.33
N SER A 5 -14.77 1.64 6.66
CA SER A 5 -14.69 1.16 5.27
C SER A 5 -14.24 2.28 4.32
N TYR A 6 -14.75 3.50 4.51
CA TYR A 6 -14.32 4.67 3.77
C TYR A 6 -12.84 5.00 4.03
N ALA A 7 -12.43 5.08 5.31
CA ALA A 7 -11.06 5.39 5.69
C ALA A 7 -10.07 4.35 5.13
N THR A 8 -10.34 3.06 5.31
CA THR A 8 -9.46 1.98 4.79
C THR A 8 -9.38 2.00 3.26
N SER A 9 -10.47 2.32 2.55
CA SER A 9 -10.45 2.49 1.10
C SER A 9 -9.58 3.67 0.66
N LYS A 10 -9.60 4.79 1.40
CA LYS A 10 -8.72 5.93 1.13
C LYS A 10 -7.26 5.61 1.38
N ILE A 11 -6.96 4.90 2.46
CA ILE A 11 -5.59 4.49 2.80
C ILE A 11 -5.03 3.56 1.73
N VAL A 12 -5.79 2.55 1.29
CA VAL A 12 -5.38 1.64 0.20
C VAL A 12 -5.11 2.42 -1.08
N ARG A 13 -5.93 3.42 -1.41
CA ARG A 13 -5.70 4.27 -2.58
C ARG A 13 -4.37 5.02 -2.50
N LEU A 14 -4.09 5.67 -1.35
CA LEU A 14 -2.83 6.39 -1.13
C LEU A 14 -1.61 5.46 -1.18
N ILE A 15 -1.72 4.25 -0.65
CA ILE A 15 -0.65 3.24 -0.73
C ILE A 15 -0.35 2.90 -2.19
N ARG A 16 -1.38 2.67 -3.01
CA ARG A 16 -1.21 2.36 -4.43
C ARG A 16 -0.61 3.51 -5.22
N GLU A 17 -1.11 4.73 -5.03
CA GLU A 17 -0.55 5.94 -5.62
C GLU A 17 0.97 6.04 -5.32
N ARG A 18 1.36 5.79 -4.06
CA ARG A 18 2.77 5.82 -3.68
C ARG A 18 3.60 4.67 -4.26
N LEU A 19 3.03 3.46 -4.35
CA LEU A 19 3.69 2.32 -4.99
C LEU A 19 3.95 2.59 -6.48
N ASP A 20 2.99 3.20 -7.17
CA ASP A 20 3.13 3.59 -8.57
C ASP A 20 4.26 4.61 -8.75
N GLU A 21 4.30 5.67 -7.93
CA GLU A 21 5.40 6.65 -7.93
C GLU A 21 6.79 6.00 -7.74
N LEU A 22 6.90 5.08 -6.78
CA LEU A 22 8.14 4.37 -6.50
C LEU A 22 8.56 3.48 -7.67
N GLN A 23 7.61 2.77 -8.29
CA GLN A 23 7.86 1.93 -9.46
C GLN A 23 8.28 2.76 -10.68
N GLU A 24 7.59 3.87 -10.95
CA GLU A 24 7.96 4.81 -12.02
C GLU A 24 9.37 5.36 -11.80
N GLY A 25 9.69 5.75 -10.56
CA GLY A 25 11.04 6.20 -10.19
C GLY A 25 12.11 5.12 -10.44
N MET A 26 11.80 3.84 -10.17
CA MET A 26 12.71 2.71 -10.40
C MET A 26 12.93 2.49 -11.90
N MET A 27 11.85 2.48 -12.69
CA MET A 27 11.92 2.27 -14.15
C MET A 27 12.64 3.43 -14.86
N ALA A 28 12.46 4.65 -14.38
CA ALA A 28 13.13 5.84 -14.91
C ALA A 28 14.62 5.93 -14.53
N GLY A 29 15.12 5.05 -13.65
CA GLY A 29 16.50 5.12 -13.14
C GLY A 29 16.73 6.35 -12.26
N SER A 30 15.71 6.83 -11.56
CA SER A 30 15.77 8.07 -10.76
C SER A 30 16.60 7.93 -9.48
N PHE A 31 16.93 6.70 -9.06
CA PHE A 31 17.74 6.44 -7.87
C PHE A 31 19.22 6.53 -8.20
N THR A 32 19.87 7.58 -7.71
CA THR A 32 21.26 7.93 -8.07
C THR A 32 22.31 7.09 -7.35
N ASN A 33 21.93 6.42 -6.25
CA ASN A 33 22.82 5.59 -5.46
C ASN A 33 22.09 4.37 -4.87
N TYR A 34 22.88 3.41 -4.37
CA TYR A 34 22.36 2.16 -3.82
C TYR A 34 21.50 2.36 -2.57
N GLU A 35 21.83 3.34 -1.71
CA GLU A 35 21.06 3.59 -0.49
C GLU A 35 19.67 4.14 -0.81
N ASP A 36 19.54 5.05 -1.76
CA ASP A 36 18.25 5.55 -2.23
C ASP A 36 17.40 4.42 -2.81
N TYR A 37 18.00 3.56 -3.64
CA TYR A 37 17.33 2.39 -4.21
C TYR A 37 16.91 1.39 -3.12
N ARG A 38 17.80 1.10 -2.18
CA ARG A 38 17.53 0.19 -1.05
C ARG A 38 16.39 0.72 -0.17
N SER A 39 16.37 2.03 0.08
CA SER A 39 15.29 2.69 0.82
C SER A 39 13.96 2.55 0.08
N ALA A 40 13.93 2.83 -1.23
CA ALA A 40 12.74 2.71 -2.06
C ALA A 40 12.20 1.27 -2.11
N VAL A 41 13.06 0.26 -2.25
CA VAL A 41 12.67 -1.16 -2.21
C VAL A 41 12.13 -1.54 -0.83
N GLY A 42 12.72 -1.03 0.25
CA GLY A 42 12.22 -1.22 1.61
C GLY A 42 10.83 -0.62 1.81
N GLU A 43 10.61 0.58 1.27
CA GLU A 43 9.32 1.27 1.30
C GLU A 43 8.26 0.48 0.51
N VAL A 44 8.57 0.04 -0.72
CA VAL A 44 7.69 -0.83 -1.52
C VAL A 44 7.27 -2.05 -0.71
N ARG A 45 8.22 -2.76 -0.10
CA ARG A 45 7.92 -3.96 0.70
C ARG A 45 7.00 -3.65 1.88
N GLY A 46 7.26 -2.56 2.60
CA GLY A 46 6.44 -2.15 3.74
C GLY A 46 5.02 -1.77 3.33
N LEU A 47 4.88 -0.98 2.27
CA LEU A 47 3.59 -0.54 1.73
C LEU A 47 2.76 -1.72 1.22
N THR A 48 3.37 -2.66 0.49
CA THR A 48 2.69 -3.88 0.02
C THR A 48 2.19 -4.74 1.20
N PHE A 49 3.00 -4.89 2.26
CA PHE A 49 2.58 -5.64 3.45
C PHE A 49 1.37 -4.99 4.13
N ILE A 50 1.39 -3.67 4.31
CA ILE A 50 0.29 -2.92 4.93
C ILE A 50 -0.98 -3.00 4.07
N GLU A 51 -0.87 -2.87 2.75
CA GLU A 51 -2.01 -3.01 1.84
C GLU A 51 -2.68 -4.38 2.00
N GLN A 52 -1.89 -5.46 1.94
CA GLN A 52 -2.40 -6.83 2.11
C GLN A 52 -3.12 -7.00 3.44
N TYR A 53 -2.55 -6.48 4.52
CA TYR A 53 -3.16 -6.55 5.85
C TYR A 53 -4.50 -5.80 5.92
N ILE A 54 -4.59 -4.60 5.33
CA ILE A 54 -5.85 -3.84 5.29
C ILE A 54 -6.90 -4.57 4.46
N VAL A 55 -6.52 -5.16 3.32
CA VAL A 55 -7.42 -5.95 2.48
C VAL A 55 -7.93 -7.18 3.22
N GLU A 56 -7.06 -7.90 3.94
CA GLU A 56 -7.44 -9.05 4.76
C GLU A 56 -8.41 -8.65 5.89
N LEU A 57 -8.13 -7.55 6.59
CA LEU A 57 -9.02 -7.03 7.64
C LEU A 57 -10.41 -6.66 7.08
N ARG A 58 -10.46 -6.07 5.88
CA ARG A 58 -11.73 -5.73 5.22
C ARG A 58 -12.52 -6.96 4.81
N SER A 59 -11.84 -7.99 4.30
CA SER A 59 -12.49 -9.26 3.95
C SER A 59 -13.13 -9.88 5.19
N LYS A 60 -12.38 -9.99 6.29
CA LYS A 60 -12.90 -10.52 7.56
C LYS A 60 -14.04 -9.66 8.10
N ALA A 61 -13.93 -8.32 8.05
CA ALA A 61 -15.01 -7.46 8.52
C ALA A 61 -16.30 -7.60 7.71
N GLY A 62 -16.19 -7.83 6.39
CA GLY A 62 -17.35 -8.11 5.54
C GLY A 62 -18.00 -9.47 5.83
N ASP A 63 -17.19 -10.50 6.07
CA ASP A 63 -17.68 -11.84 6.42
C ASP A 63 -18.42 -11.87 7.78
N TYR A 64 -18.02 -11.01 8.74
CA TYR A 64 -18.68 -10.90 10.05
C TYR A 64 -20.01 -10.13 10.04
N ASP A 65 -20.29 -9.35 8.99
CA ASP A 65 -21.55 -8.61 8.83
C ASP A 65 -22.66 -9.45 8.18
N GLU A 66 -22.34 -10.62 7.60
CA GLU A 66 -23.30 -11.53 6.94
C GLU A 66 -23.90 -12.62 7.87
N ASP A 67 -23.53 -12.64 9.17
CA ASP A 67 -24.10 -13.51 10.23
C ASP A 67 -25.00 -12.74 11.21
#